data_AF-A0A851J284-F1
#
_entry.id   AF-A0A851J284-F1
#
_cell.length_a   1.000
_cell.length_b   1.000
_cell.length_c   1.000
_cell.angle_alpha   90.00
_cell.angle_beta   90.00
_cell.angle_gamma   90.00
#
_symmetry.space_group_name_H-M   'P 1'
#
loop_
_entity.id
_entity.type
_entity.pdbx_description
1 polymer ?
#
loop_
_entity_poly.entity_id
_entity_poly.type
_entity_poly.pdbx_seq_one_letter_code
_entity_poly.pdbx_strand_id
1 'polypeptide(L)'
;QLNMAKKKEAFLKEFKEGPLLFKPTYKFDLYSEVYDTSEKKRKPAWTDRILWKVKNIYEVSSKEGDFPEEENPISVTLSNYISHMSYGISDHKPVTGTFKLEIKPLVSDPLVTLGAEGEWSAEHDVLIRYSAVPEFPSSAWDWIGLFQVTFRHVKDYVTYAWVEDDEIASNRDSKQVYMSASEIPKRGGEFLLCYYSNNLQSIVGISEPFQV
;
A
#
# COMPACT_ATOMS: atom_id res chain seq x y z
N GLN A 1 -31.82 -6.08 5.77
CA GLN A 1 -30.93 -6.62 6.82
C GLN A 1 -29.64 -5.81 6.94
N LEU A 2 -28.80 -5.69 5.90
CA LEU A 2 -27.55 -4.91 5.96
C LEU A 2 -27.74 -3.46 6.47
N ASN A 3 -28.68 -2.69 5.90
CA ASN A 3 -28.91 -1.31 6.35
C ASN A 3 -29.35 -1.21 7.82
N MET A 4 -29.97 -2.25 8.37
CA MET A 4 -30.30 -2.32 9.79
C MET A 4 -29.06 -2.65 10.62
N ALA A 5 -28.21 -3.58 10.14
CA ALA A 5 -26.95 -3.91 10.77
C ALA A 5 -26.00 -2.70 10.82
N LYS A 6 -25.89 -1.92 9.72
CA LYS A 6 -25.12 -0.67 9.69
C LYS A 6 -25.56 0.34 10.76
N LYS A 7 -26.83 0.34 11.17
CA LYS A 7 -27.32 1.23 12.25
C LYS A 7 -26.94 0.73 13.65
N LYS A 8 -26.83 -0.59 13.83
CA LYS A 8 -26.58 -1.23 15.13
C LYS A 8 -25.10 -1.45 15.40
N GLU A 9 -24.39 -2.02 14.44
CA GLU A 9 -22.99 -2.42 14.56
C GLU A 9 -22.04 -1.24 14.36
N ALA A 10 -21.22 -0.93 15.37
CA ALA A 10 -20.32 0.22 15.33
C ALA A 10 -19.32 0.14 14.17
N PHE A 11 -18.70 -1.02 13.96
CA PHE A 11 -17.67 -1.18 12.91
C PHE A 11 -18.23 -0.99 11.49
N LEU A 12 -19.52 -1.29 11.25
CA LEU A 12 -20.16 -1.12 9.94
C LEU A 12 -20.55 0.34 9.63
N LYS A 13 -20.63 1.21 10.65
CA LYS A 13 -20.96 2.64 10.46
C LYS A 13 -19.88 3.38 9.69
N GLU A 14 -18.64 2.93 9.82
CA GLU A 14 -17.47 3.54 9.19
C GLU A 14 -17.34 3.17 7.71
N PHE A 15 -18.08 2.15 7.25
CA PHE A 15 -18.07 1.73 5.86
C PHE A 15 -19.10 2.50 5.04
N LYS A 16 -18.63 3.04 3.91
CA LYS A 16 -19.44 3.65 2.87
C LYS A 16 -19.90 2.60 1.88
N GLU A 17 -21.00 2.92 1.19
CA GLU A 17 -21.52 2.13 0.08
C GLU A 17 -22.07 3.09 -0.98
N GLY A 18 -21.92 2.72 -2.25
CA GLY A 18 -22.43 3.49 -3.37
C GLY A 18 -23.96 3.41 -3.51
N PRO A 19 -24.58 4.34 -4.25
CA PRO A 19 -26.00 4.22 -4.57
C PRO A 19 -26.27 2.96 -5.40
N LEU A 20 -27.29 2.20 -5.01
CA LEU A 20 -27.74 1.06 -5.81
C LEU A 20 -28.58 1.54 -6.99
N LEU A 21 -27.95 1.67 -8.15
CA LEU A 21 -28.62 2.07 -9.40
C LEU A 21 -29.01 0.87 -10.27
N PHE A 22 -28.95 -0.34 -9.71
CA PHE A 22 -29.34 -1.59 -10.35
C PHE A 22 -30.42 -2.32 -9.56
N LYS A 23 -31.16 -3.20 -10.25
CA LYS A 23 -32.24 -4.01 -9.68
C LYS A 23 -31.70 -5.05 -8.67
N PRO A 24 -32.55 -5.63 -7.80
CA PRO A 24 -32.16 -6.73 -6.93
C PRO A 24 -31.38 -7.85 -7.66
N THR A 25 -30.34 -8.38 -7.03
CA THR A 25 -29.39 -9.32 -7.62
C THR A 25 -29.67 -10.78 -7.27
N TYR A 26 -30.71 -11.02 -6.49
CA TYR A 26 -31.24 -12.32 -6.12
C TYR A 26 -32.77 -12.22 -6.10
N LYS A 27 -33.57 -13.28 -6.31
CA LYS A 27 -33.24 -14.62 -6.81
C LYS A 27 -33.73 -14.74 -8.24
N PHE A 28 -32.89 -15.23 -9.15
CA PHE A 28 -33.24 -15.46 -10.55
C PHE A 28 -33.46 -16.94 -10.85
N ASP A 29 -34.23 -17.21 -11.90
CA ASP A 29 -34.21 -18.52 -12.56
C ASP A 29 -32.86 -18.71 -13.26
N LEU A 30 -32.37 -19.96 -13.32
CA LEU A 30 -31.09 -20.25 -13.96
C LEU A 30 -31.16 -19.93 -15.46
N TYR A 31 -30.07 -19.39 -15.97
CA TYR A 31 -29.89 -18.96 -17.36
C TYR A 31 -30.90 -17.89 -17.80
N SER A 32 -31.43 -17.12 -16.85
CA SER A 32 -32.47 -16.14 -17.08
C SER A 32 -32.22 -14.82 -16.33
N GLU A 33 -32.88 -13.76 -16.80
CA GLU A 33 -33.03 -12.47 -16.10
C GLU A 33 -34.40 -12.36 -15.42
N VAL A 34 -35.21 -13.41 -15.46
CA VAL A 34 -36.50 -13.51 -14.79
C VAL A 34 -36.28 -13.92 -13.32
N TYR A 35 -36.95 -13.21 -12.41
CA TYR A 35 -36.93 -13.55 -10.99
C TYR A 35 -37.66 -14.86 -10.70
N ASP A 36 -37.26 -15.54 -9.63
CA ASP A 36 -37.72 -16.85 -9.17
C ASP A 36 -39.19 -17.16 -9.47
N THR A 37 -39.42 -18.00 -10.48
CA THR A 37 -40.76 -18.48 -10.86
C THR A 37 -41.12 -19.80 -10.19
N SER A 38 -40.21 -20.37 -9.39
CA SER A 38 -40.48 -21.61 -8.64
C SER A 38 -41.63 -21.44 -7.65
N GLU A 39 -42.15 -22.55 -7.14
CA GLU A 39 -43.23 -22.55 -6.13
C GLU A 39 -42.90 -21.72 -4.89
N LYS A 40 -41.61 -21.59 -4.55
CA LYS A 40 -41.14 -20.81 -3.39
C LYS A 40 -41.29 -19.30 -3.59
N LYS A 41 -41.29 -18.81 -4.83
CA LYS A 41 -41.44 -17.39 -5.22
C LYS A 41 -40.70 -16.44 -4.28
N ARG A 42 -39.38 -16.67 -4.11
CA ARG A 42 -38.59 -15.87 -3.16
C ARG A 42 -38.59 -14.41 -3.61
N LYS A 43 -38.81 -13.52 -2.64
CA LYS A 43 -38.81 -12.08 -2.90
C LYS A 43 -37.43 -11.64 -3.39
N PRO A 44 -37.35 -10.82 -4.44
CA PRO A 44 -36.08 -10.27 -4.89
C PRO A 44 -35.37 -9.48 -3.79
N ALA A 45 -34.04 -9.60 -3.71
CA ALA A 45 -33.20 -8.90 -2.75
C ALA A 45 -31.86 -8.47 -3.39
N TRP A 46 -31.30 -7.36 -2.90
CA TRP A 46 -29.93 -6.97 -3.22
C TRP A 46 -28.96 -7.73 -2.32
N THR A 47 -28.18 -8.62 -2.93
CA THR A 47 -27.10 -9.38 -2.29
C THR A 47 -25.75 -8.89 -2.82
N ASP A 48 -24.64 -9.39 -2.24
CA ASP A 48 -23.29 -9.15 -2.76
C ASP A 48 -22.90 -7.66 -2.78
N ARG A 49 -23.25 -6.97 -1.68
CA ARG A 49 -23.08 -5.54 -1.45
C ARG A 49 -21.61 -5.20 -1.24
N ILE A 50 -21.09 -4.16 -1.90
CA ILE A 50 -19.69 -3.73 -1.77
C ILE A 50 -19.60 -2.53 -0.83
N LEU A 51 -18.86 -2.69 0.26
CA LEU A 51 -18.65 -1.66 1.28
C LEU A 51 -17.16 -1.33 1.36
N TRP A 52 -16.81 -0.05 1.56
CA TRP A 52 -15.41 0.37 1.70
C TRP A 52 -15.23 1.42 2.81
N LYS A 53 -14.03 1.48 3.39
CA LYS A 53 -13.60 2.48 4.36
C LYS A 53 -12.21 2.95 3.99
N VAL A 54 -11.98 4.25 4.04
CA VAL A 54 -10.63 4.84 3.95
C VAL A 54 -10.17 5.09 5.37
N LYS A 55 -9.02 4.52 5.76
CA LYS A 55 -8.43 4.83 7.06
C LYS A 55 -7.77 6.21 6.98
N ASN A 56 -7.95 7.00 8.02
CA ASN A 56 -7.21 8.25 8.18
C ASN A 56 -5.79 7.90 8.66
N ILE A 57 -4.78 8.34 7.91
CA ILE A 57 -3.38 8.03 8.26
C ILE A 57 -2.98 8.78 9.54
N TYR A 58 -3.51 9.99 9.75
CA TYR A 58 -3.21 10.82 10.91
C TYR A 58 -3.86 10.31 12.22
N GLU A 59 -4.91 9.49 12.15
CA GLU A 59 -5.52 8.86 13.33
C GLU A 59 -4.66 7.74 13.93
N VAL A 60 -3.73 7.18 13.15
CA VAL A 60 -2.84 6.10 13.60
C VAL A 60 -1.56 6.66 14.25
N SER A 61 -1.14 7.86 13.84
CA SER A 61 0.09 8.51 14.30
C SER A 61 -0.10 9.53 15.42
N SER A 62 -1.33 9.96 15.71
CA SER A 62 -1.63 10.95 16.76
C SER A 62 -1.65 10.33 18.17
N LYS A 63 -0.45 9.99 18.67
CA LYS A 63 -0.13 10.28 20.06
C LYS A 63 0.72 11.55 20.05
N GLU A 64 0.09 12.64 20.46
CA GLU A 64 0.64 13.99 20.68
C GLU A 64 0.76 14.91 19.44
N GLY A 65 0.11 16.09 19.55
CA GLY A 65 0.50 17.30 18.83
C GLY A 65 -0.36 17.72 17.63
N ASP A 66 -1.27 18.66 17.86
CA ASP A 66 -1.67 19.84 17.06
C ASP A 66 -1.29 19.96 15.55
N PHE A 67 -1.52 18.92 14.72
CA PHE A 67 -1.49 19.09 13.27
C PHE A 67 -2.82 19.71 12.79
N PRO A 68 -2.78 20.70 11.88
CA PRO A 68 -4.00 21.26 11.28
C PRO A 68 -4.81 20.14 10.61
N GLU A 69 -6.13 20.33 10.46
CA GLU A 69 -7.02 19.43 9.71
C GLU A 69 -6.57 19.31 8.23
N GLU A 70 -5.50 18.56 7.98
CA GLU A 70 -5.04 18.26 6.63
C GLU A 70 -5.97 17.21 6.03
N GLU A 71 -6.35 17.43 4.76
CA GLU A 71 -7.10 16.45 4.00
C GLU A 71 -6.32 15.12 3.97
N ASN A 72 -7.01 14.00 4.23
CA ASN A 72 -6.40 12.67 4.18
C ASN A 72 -5.64 12.51 2.85
N PRO A 73 -4.34 12.14 2.88
CA PRO A 73 -3.53 12.00 1.66
C PRO A 73 -4.08 10.95 0.71
N ILE A 74 -4.91 10.02 1.18
CA ILE A 74 -5.59 9.04 0.34
C ILE A 74 -7.06 9.45 0.14
N SER A 75 -7.39 9.73 -1.12
CA SER A 75 -8.76 9.90 -1.61
C SER A 75 -9.20 8.62 -2.33
N VAL A 76 -10.45 8.19 -2.09
CA VAL A 76 -11.05 7.03 -2.79
C VAL A 76 -12.43 7.43 -3.30
N THR A 77 -12.59 7.34 -4.62
CA THR A 77 -13.84 7.64 -5.31
C THR A 77 -14.37 6.40 -6.01
N LEU A 78 -15.65 6.09 -5.81
CA LEU A 78 -16.33 5.02 -6.54
C LEU A 78 -16.73 5.54 -7.93
N SER A 79 -16.17 4.95 -8.98
CA SER A 79 -16.46 5.32 -10.38
C SER A 79 -17.65 4.56 -10.94
N ASN A 80 -17.81 3.27 -10.59
CA ASN A 80 -18.91 2.46 -11.08
C ASN A 80 -19.36 1.44 -10.04
N TYR A 81 -20.67 1.17 -9.96
CA TYR A 81 -21.25 0.16 -9.07
C TYR A 81 -22.47 -0.48 -9.74
N ILE A 82 -22.26 -1.67 -10.32
CA ILE A 82 -23.21 -2.31 -11.23
C ILE A 82 -23.40 -3.79 -10.93
N SER A 83 -24.54 -4.30 -11.39
CA SER A 83 -24.83 -5.73 -11.46
C SER A 83 -24.68 -6.23 -12.90
N HIS A 84 -24.24 -7.47 -13.06
CA HIS A 84 -24.04 -8.11 -14.37
C HIS A 84 -25.12 -9.15 -14.64
N MET A 85 -26.20 -8.72 -15.31
CA MET A 85 -27.38 -9.55 -15.56
C MET A 85 -27.14 -10.73 -16.53
N SER A 86 -26.18 -10.57 -17.45
CA SER A 86 -25.85 -11.59 -18.46
C SER A 86 -25.28 -12.89 -17.89
N TYR A 87 -24.83 -12.88 -16.63
CA TYR A 87 -24.35 -14.10 -15.96
C TYR A 87 -25.54 -14.91 -15.44
N GLY A 88 -25.86 -15.99 -16.17
CA GLY A 88 -27.04 -16.82 -15.90
C GLY A 88 -26.80 -18.10 -15.10
N ILE A 89 -25.56 -18.52 -14.89
CA ILE A 89 -25.24 -19.83 -14.30
C ILE A 89 -25.66 -19.98 -12.83
N SER A 90 -25.92 -18.86 -12.14
CA SER A 90 -26.32 -18.78 -10.75
C SER A 90 -27.63 -18.00 -10.63
N ASP A 91 -28.37 -18.25 -9.55
CA ASP A 91 -29.55 -17.48 -9.16
C ASP A 91 -29.19 -16.13 -8.51
N HIS A 92 -27.91 -15.86 -8.33
CA HIS A 92 -27.32 -14.57 -7.99
C HIS A 92 -26.65 -13.91 -9.21
N LYS A 93 -26.80 -12.58 -9.33
CA LYS A 93 -26.09 -11.77 -10.32
C LYS A 93 -24.87 -11.11 -9.70
N PRO A 94 -23.66 -11.26 -10.28
CA PRO A 94 -22.45 -10.64 -9.77
C PRO A 94 -22.57 -9.12 -9.69
N VAL A 95 -21.95 -8.54 -8.67
CA VAL A 95 -21.86 -7.09 -8.45
C VAL A 95 -20.40 -6.66 -8.50
N THR A 96 -20.12 -5.55 -9.17
CA THR A 96 -18.76 -4.99 -9.25
C THR A 96 -18.74 -3.53 -8.86
N GLY A 97 -17.70 -3.14 -8.13
CA GLY A 97 -17.37 -1.75 -7.79
C GLY A 97 -16.02 -1.39 -8.36
N THR A 98 -15.94 -0.31 -9.14
CA THR A 98 -14.67 0.23 -9.67
C THR A 98 -14.31 1.48 -8.89
N PHE A 99 -13.10 1.52 -8.33
CA PHE A 99 -12.62 2.61 -7.49
C PHE A 99 -11.44 3.33 -8.15
N LYS A 100 -11.44 4.65 -8.08
CA LYS A 100 -10.29 5.51 -8.33
C LYS A 100 -9.65 5.85 -6.99
N LEU A 101 -8.36 5.56 -6.86
CA LEU A 101 -7.55 5.96 -5.71
C LEU A 101 -6.66 7.12 -6.13
N GLU A 102 -6.64 8.17 -5.33
CA GLU A 102 -5.71 9.29 -5.50
C GLU A 102 -4.89 9.41 -4.22
N ILE A 103 -3.57 9.47 -4.38
CA ILE A 103 -2.63 9.60 -3.27
C ILE A 103 -1.91 10.92 -3.46
N LYS A 104 -2.12 11.86 -2.54
CA LYS A 104 -1.37 13.11 -2.47
C LYS A 104 -0.01 12.80 -1.84
N PRO A 105 1.10 13.07 -2.54
CA PRO A 105 2.42 12.96 -1.93
C PRO A 105 2.49 13.86 -0.70
N LEU A 106 2.96 13.33 0.42
CA LEU A 106 3.19 14.13 1.64
C LEU A 106 4.40 15.06 1.49
N VAL A 107 5.31 14.72 0.58
CA VAL A 107 6.52 15.48 0.28
C VAL A 107 6.74 15.51 -1.24
N SER A 108 7.21 16.66 -1.76
CA SER A 108 7.61 16.81 -3.17
C SER A 108 8.94 16.13 -3.48
N ASP A 109 9.85 16.16 -2.50
CA ASP A 109 11.20 15.64 -2.57
C ASP A 109 11.37 14.54 -1.52
N PRO A 110 12.08 13.44 -1.82
CA PRO A 110 12.30 12.38 -0.85
C PRO A 110 13.13 12.90 0.34
N LEU A 111 12.77 12.47 1.55
CA LEU A 111 13.49 12.84 2.78
C LEU A 111 14.94 12.32 2.77
N VAL A 112 15.16 11.18 2.10
CA VAL A 112 16.47 10.58 1.86
C VAL A 112 16.62 10.24 0.39
N THR A 113 17.72 10.69 -0.22
CA THR A 113 18.19 10.21 -1.52
C THR A 113 19.33 9.22 -1.31
N LEU A 114 19.35 8.13 -2.07
CA LEU A 114 20.38 7.11 -1.97
C LEU A 114 20.66 6.41 -3.29
N GLY A 115 21.86 5.84 -3.41
CA GLY A 115 22.27 5.11 -4.59
C GLY A 115 23.45 4.17 -4.32
N ALA A 116 23.52 3.12 -5.14
CA ALA A 116 24.65 2.22 -5.21
C ALA A 116 25.86 2.95 -5.81
N GLU A 117 27.02 2.88 -5.16
CA GLU A 117 28.27 3.38 -5.73
C GLU A 117 29.00 2.28 -6.51
N GLY A 118 29.38 2.60 -7.75
CA GLY A 118 30.12 1.68 -8.61
C GLY A 118 29.29 0.48 -9.09
N GLU A 119 29.99 -0.57 -9.53
CA GLU A 119 29.37 -1.83 -9.92
C GLU A 119 29.30 -2.78 -8.72
N TRP A 120 28.11 -3.25 -8.41
CA TRP A 120 27.87 -4.14 -7.28
C TRP A 120 28.03 -5.60 -7.71
N SER A 121 28.74 -6.37 -6.91
CA SER A 121 28.88 -7.82 -7.09
C SER A 121 29.19 -8.47 -5.74
N ALA A 122 29.01 -9.79 -5.63
CA ALA A 122 29.38 -10.54 -4.43
C ALA A 122 30.89 -10.82 -4.29
N GLU A 123 31.74 -10.15 -5.09
CA GLU A 123 33.20 -10.34 -5.09
C GLU A 123 33.91 -9.38 -4.15
N HIS A 124 33.36 -8.17 -3.99
CA HIS A 124 33.96 -7.10 -3.22
C HIS A 124 32.88 -6.42 -2.40
N ASP A 125 33.32 -5.80 -1.32
CA ASP A 125 32.40 -5.02 -0.52
C ASP A 125 31.92 -3.80 -1.28
N VAL A 126 30.70 -3.39 -0.97
CA VAL A 126 29.99 -2.38 -1.74
C VAL A 126 29.64 -1.18 -0.87
N LEU A 127 29.51 -0.04 -1.53
CA LEU A 127 29.24 1.23 -0.88
C LEU A 127 27.91 1.79 -1.33
N ILE A 128 27.18 2.32 -0.36
CA ILE A 128 25.94 3.05 -0.54
C ILE A 128 26.21 4.51 -0.26
N ARG A 129 25.86 5.39 -1.20
CA ARG A 129 25.78 6.83 -0.95
C ARG A 129 24.38 7.20 -0.53
N TYR A 130 24.23 8.02 0.49
CA TYR A 130 22.95 8.64 0.79
C TYR A 130 23.09 10.08 1.30
N SER A 131 22.02 10.85 1.15
CA SER A 131 21.87 12.19 1.71
C SER A 131 20.46 12.37 2.24
N ALA A 132 20.34 12.88 3.47
CA ALA A 132 19.08 13.24 4.08
C ALA A 132 18.86 14.75 4.02
N VAL A 133 17.60 15.19 4.05
CA VAL A 133 17.26 16.62 4.19
C VAL A 133 17.81 17.19 5.53
N PRO A 134 18.06 18.51 5.62
CA PRO A 134 18.42 19.14 6.89
C PRO A 134 17.40 18.81 7.98
N GLU A 135 17.87 18.61 9.21
CA GLU A 135 17.05 18.28 10.39
C GLU A 135 16.24 16.97 10.27
N PHE A 136 16.65 16.05 9.38
CA PHE A 136 16.06 14.73 9.32
C PHE A 136 16.17 14.00 10.67
N PRO A 137 15.06 13.46 11.23
CA PRO A 137 15.05 12.82 12.54
C PRO A 137 15.63 11.41 12.45
N SER A 138 16.95 11.30 12.25
CA SER A 138 17.63 10.00 12.16
C SER A 138 17.64 9.25 13.50
N SER A 139 17.76 7.93 13.43
CA SER A 139 17.89 7.02 14.57
C SER A 139 19.06 6.05 14.36
N ALA A 140 19.69 5.59 15.44
CA ALA A 140 20.62 4.46 15.41
C ALA A 140 19.99 3.17 14.86
N TRP A 141 18.66 3.10 14.88
CA TRP A 141 17.87 1.99 14.36
C TRP A 141 17.40 2.21 12.91
N ASP A 142 17.90 3.24 12.23
CA ASP A 142 17.67 3.42 10.79
C ASP A 142 18.59 2.46 10.02
N TRP A 143 18.09 1.91 8.92
CA TRP A 143 18.83 0.94 8.11
C TRP A 143 18.53 1.11 6.62
N ILE A 144 19.49 0.73 5.79
CA ILE A 144 19.34 0.68 4.33
C ILE A 144 19.31 -0.78 3.90
N GLY A 145 18.20 -1.19 3.29
CA GLY A 145 18.04 -2.54 2.78
C GLY A 145 18.24 -2.63 1.27
N LEU A 146 18.77 -3.77 0.83
CA LEU A 146 18.79 -4.19 -0.56
C LEU A 146 17.53 -5.02 -0.86
N PHE A 147 16.74 -4.62 -1.84
CA PHE A 147 15.48 -5.26 -2.21
C PHE A 147 15.49 -5.68 -3.67
N GLN A 148 14.85 -6.80 -4.01
CA GLN A 148 14.48 -7.05 -5.40
C GLN A 148 13.39 -6.06 -5.83
N VAL A 149 13.40 -5.60 -7.08
CA VAL A 149 12.39 -4.65 -7.61
C VAL A 149 10.95 -5.11 -7.36
N THR A 150 10.71 -6.40 -7.25
CA THR A 150 9.39 -7.00 -7.02
C THR A 150 8.95 -7.09 -5.55
N PHE A 151 9.65 -6.43 -4.62
CA PHE A 151 9.32 -6.48 -3.19
C PHE A 151 7.91 -5.95 -2.89
N ARG A 152 7.27 -6.47 -1.84
CA ARG A 152 5.88 -6.15 -1.47
C ARG A 152 5.74 -5.65 -0.04
N HIS A 153 6.76 -5.88 0.77
CA HIS A 153 6.78 -5.52 2.18
C HIS A 153 8.18 -5.03 2.59
N VAL A 154 8.24 -4.15 3.58
CA VAL A 154 9.50 -3.61 4.11
C VAL A 154 10.45 -4.67 4.68
N LYS A 155 9.93 -5.87 4.97
CA LYS A 155 10.72 -7.01 5.47
C LYS A 155 11.18 -7.97 4.37
N ASP A 156 10.92 -7.64 3.12
CA ASP A 156 11.34 -8.44 1.95
C ASP A 156 12.78 -8.10 1.52
N TYR A 157 13.55 -7.41 2.37
CA TYR A 157 14.95 -7.13 2.07
C TYR A 157 15.73 -8.44 1.93
N VAL A 158 16.73 -8.42 1.07
CA VAL A 158 17.67 -9.52 0.88
C VAL A 158 18.80 -9.45 1.89
N THR A 159 19.32 -8.25 2.10
CA THR A 159 20.23 -7.88 3.19
C THR A 159 20.02 -6.41 3.56
N TYR A 160 20.66 -5.93 4.62
CA TYR A 160 20.60 -4.54 5.07
C TYR A 160 21.89 -4.14 5.79
N ALA A 161 22.13 -2.83 5.88
CA ALA A 161 23.18 -2.22 6.69
C ALA A 161 22.57 -1.19 7.65
N TRP A 162 23.12 -1.07 8.86
CA TRP A 162 22.68 -0.07 9.83
C TRP A 162 23.29 1.28 9.49
N VAL A 163 22.48 2.32 9.51
CA VAL A 163 22.92 3.63 9.02
C VAL A 163 24.01 4.25 9.90
N GLU A 164 23.89 4.15 11.22
CA GLU A 164 24.83 4.78 12.16
C GLU A 164 26.09 3.92 12.38
N ASP A 165 25.94 2.60 12.53
CA ASP A 165 27.04 1.69 12.85
C ASP A 165 27.98 1.45 11.64
N ASP A 166 27.43 1.47 10.42
CA ASP A 166 28.17 1.20 9.19
C ASP A 166 28.55 2.49 8.42
N GLU A 167 28.41 3.68 9.03
CA GLU A 167 28.80 4.97 8.45
C GLU A 167 30.33 5.09 8.41
N ILE A 168 30.91 5.17 7.20
CA ILE A 168 32.37 5.24 7.00
C ILE A 168 32.88 6.64 6.66
N ALA A 169 31.99 7.53 6.20
CA ALA A 169 32.33 8.91 5.90
C ALA A 169 31.08 9.79 5.95
N SER A 170 31.19 10.93 6.63
CA SER A 170 30.21 12.01 6.59
C SER A 170 30.85 13.30 6.09
N ASN A 171 30.46 13.72 4.89
CA ASN A 171 30.60 15.11 4.46
C ASN A 171 29.26 15.82 4.70
N ARG A 172 29.26 17.17 4.70
CA ARG A 172 28.05 17.97 4.96
C ARG A 172 26.84 17.59 4.08
N ASP A 173 27.08 17.09 2.87
CA ASP A 173 26.04 16.87 1.86
C ASP A 173 25.91 15.39 1.41
N SER A 174 26.75 14.48 1.91
CA SER A 174 26.65 13.07 1.54
C SER A 174 27.34 12.17 2.56
N LYS A 175 26.70 11.06 2.88
CA LYS A 175 27.18 10.02 3.78
C LYS A 175 27.36 8.71 3.03
N GLN A 176 28.25 7.86 3.54
CA GLN A 176 28.54 6.55 2.96
C GLN A 176 28.35 5.45 3.99
N VAL A 177 27.66 4.40 3.57
CA VAL A 177 27.41 3.19 4.34
C VAL A 177 28.00 2.01 3.59
N TYR A 178 28.67 1.13 4.31
CA TYR A 178 29.25 -0.09 3.77
C TYR A 178 28.28 -1.28 3.88
N MET A 179 28.35 -2.21 2.93
CA MET A 179 27.66 -3.50 3.01
C MET A 179 28.62 -4.62 2.58
N SER A 180 28.66 -5.72 3.34
CA SER A 180 29.62 -6.79 3.11
C SER A 180 29.29 -7.59 1.85
N ALA A 181 30.31 -7.89 1.05
CA ALA A 181 30.21 -8.76 -0.14
C ALA A 181 29.56 -10.12 0.17
N SER A 182 29.77 -10.61 1.39
CA SER A 182 29.25 -11.91 1.84
C SER A 182 27.72 -11.97 1.93
N GLU A 183 27.08 -10.80 2.02
CA GLU A 183 25.63 -10.65 2.12
C GLU A 183 25.00 -10.29 0.77
N ILE A 184 25.83 -9.99 -0.24
CA ILE A 184 25.38 -9.65 -1.58
C ILE A 184 24.95 -10.92 -2.34
N PRO A 185 23.79 -10.89 -3.02
CA PRO A 185 23.30 -12.04 -3.78
C PRO A 185 24.27 -12.47 -4.89
N LYS A 186 24.72 -13.72 -4.83
CA LYS A 186 25.54 -14.32 -5.93
C LYS A 186 24.77 -14.55 -7.21
N ARG A 187 23.45 -14.72 -7.09
CA ARG A 187 22.55 -14.76 -8.24
C ARG A 187 22.18 -13.31 -8.50
N GLY A 188 22.76 -12.75 -9.56
CA GLY A 188 22.51 -11.39 -9.95
C GLY A 188 21.04 -11.12 -10.30
N GLY A 189 20.72 -9.87 -10.56
CA GLY A 189 19.37 -9.41 -10.84
C GLY A 189 19.20 -7.91 -10.68
N GLU A 190 17.95 -7.46 -10.78
CA GLU A 190 17.61 -6.04 -10.61
C GLU A 190 17.15 -5.77 -9.18
N PHE A 191 17.82 -4.80 -8.55
CA PHE A 191 17.63 -4.45 -7.14
C PHE A 191 17.42 -2.96 -6.94
N LEU A 192 16.95 -2.61 -5.75
CA LEU A 192 16.75 -1.26 -5.23
C LEU A 192 17.36 -1.16 -3.84
N LEU A 193 17.82 0.02 -3.47
CA LEU A 193 18.13 0.37 -2.09
C LEU A 193 16.96 1.14 -1.49
N CYS A 194 16.55 0.78 -0.27
CA CYS A 194 15.50 1.49 0.46
C CYS A 194 16.03 1.91 1.83
N TYR A 195 15.93 3.20 2.15
CA TYR A 195 16.22 3.73 3.49
C TYR A 195 14.97 3.62 4.36
N TYR A 196 15.05 2.86 5.46
CA TYR A 196 13.99 2.78 6.46
C TYR A 196 14.30 3.67 7.66
N SER A 197 13.37 4.56 7.99
CA SER A 197 13.42 5.35 9.22
C SER A 197 12.66 4.64 10.33
N ASN A 198 13.33 4.37 11.44
CA ASN A 198 12.72 3.83 12.64
C ASN A 198 11.81 4.87 13.33
N ASN A 199 12.17 6.15 13.33
CA ASN A 199 11.32 7.18 13.92
C ASN A 199 10.00 7.37 13.15
N LEU A 200 10.05 7.30 11.82
CA LEU A 200 8.87 7.43 10.94
C LEU A 200 8.19 6.09 10.60
N GLN A 201 8.75 4.97 11.06
CA GLN A 201 8.28 3.60 10.79
C GLN A 201 7.95 3.35 9.30
N SER A 202 8.79 3.85 8.39
CA SER A 202 8.53 3.83 6.95
C SER A 202 9.80 3.92 6.11
N ILE A 203 9.69 3.52 4.84
CA ILE A 203 10.71 3.77 3.82
C ILE A 203 10.60 5.24 3.40
N VAL A 204 11.70 5.98 3.51
CA VAL A 204 11.75 7.44 3.29
C VAL A 204 12.70 7.84 2.15
N GLY A 205 13.34 6.85 1.53
CA GLY A 205 14.16 7.00 0.34
C GLY A 205 14.23 5.68 -0.42
N ILE A 206 14.14 5.74 -1.75
CA ILE A 206 14.29 4.59 -2.65
C ILE A 206 15.24 5.01 -3.78
N SER A 207 16.24 4.19 -4.10
CA SER A 207 17.16 4.45 -5.22
C SER A 207 16.50 4.16 -6.58
N GLU A 208 17.17 4.58 -7.65
CA GLU A 208 16.91 3.99 -8.97
C GLU A 208 17.26 2.48 -8.97
N PRO A 209 16.61 1.66 -9.81
CA PRO A 209 16.99 0.26 -9.99
C PRO A 209 18.43 0.12 -10.51
N PHE A 210 19.13 -0.90 -10.05
CA PHE A 210 20.48 -1.24 -10.51
C PHE A 210 20.70 -2.75 -10.56
N GLN A 211 21.72 -3.18 -11.30
CA GLN A 211 22.10 -4.58 -11.40
C GLN A 211 23.15 -4.92 -10.34
N VAL A 212 22.98 -6.10 -9.76
CA VAL A 212 23.94 -6.81 -8.90
C VAL A 212 24.25 -8.16 -9.55
#